data_AF-A0A662LFG0-F1
#
_entry.id   AF-A0A662LFG0-F1
#
_cell.length_a   1.000
_cell.length_b   1.000
_cell.length_c   1.000
_cell.angle_alpha   90.00
_cell.angle_beta   90.00
_cell.angle_gamma   90.00
#
_symmetry.space_group_name_H-M   'P 1'
#
loop_
_entity.id
_entity.type
_entity.pdbx_description
1 polymer ?
#
loop_
_entity_poly.entity_id
_entity_poly.type
_entity_poly.pdbx_seq_one_letter_code
_entity_poly.pdbx_strand_id
1 'polypeptide(L)'
;MDWIDILSYNAMWDIWWRYSYVQKRLPGPRSDDVIPLHHCSAFVATGSATEDGGFVMGQNLWMPYFLIPAHAVFIDITPPKGHRILMEVTAGMIWSGTEWYINDAGLVVAETTLGVGPYQWGGTPSFIRIRKAVQYASSIDEFVSIMLENTNGAYSSDYLIADAKTNEVAILELGSEKWALKRTSDGFLGSCNYPWDESVAEELGAPQGWEHSCYPRYVRWQQLYEQYAGKINCQLGMAFLGDHYDTVEERINPCSHTLCGHVENASGYPHGSMDAKVVNRTMAARMETWARYGHSCGQPFLKEVHAKEHPEYAFPDLIDMIARPWTTFGAVDRFSVTAVGSEGEPLEGMEVVLKSLYTNLTYHMLTGSGGRAHHPAVQRGEYILEVEGPCGVHREFITVEGETHLTVRISSPEEGRLPGRILPWVAALLLVIVSLFAFKKKYIIGRFHPSRQR
;
A
#
# COMPACT_ATOMS: atom_id res chain seq x y z
N MET A 1 1.07 -24.35 20.50
CA MET A 1 1.33 -23.92 19.12
C MET A 1 2.20 -24.96 18.45
N ASP A 2 1.56 -25.84 17.68
CA ASP A 2 2.20 -26.77 16.76
C ASP A 2 1.93 -26.36 15.30
N TRP A 3 2.26 -27.23 14.34
CA TRP A 3 2.06 -26.93 12.93
C TRP A 3 0.59 -26.90 12.50
N ILE A 4 -0.30 -27.61 13.22
CA ILE A 4 -1.74 -27.62 12.95
C ILE A 4 -2.32 -26.27 13.35
N ASP A 5 -1.90 -25.73 14.50
CA ASP A 5 -2.29 -24.40 14.95
C ASP A 5 -1.91 -23.32 13.91
N ILE A 6 -0.67 -23.36 13.43
CA ILE A 6 -0.15 -22.40 12.42
C ILE A 6 -0.89 -22.54 11.09
N LEU A 7 -1.10 -23.77 10.61
CA LEU A 7 -1.81 -24.03 9.36
C LEU A 7 -3.27 -23.58 9.46
N SER A 8 -3.94 -23.91 10.56
CA SER A 8 -5.35 -23.56 10.78
C SER A 8 -5.54 -22.05 10.86
N TYR A 9 -4.61 -21.33 11.51
CA TYR A 9 -4.64 -19.87 11.56
C TYR A 9 -4.48 -19.24 10.18
N ASN A 10 -3.54 -19.75 9.36
CA ASN A 10 -3.35 -19.25 7.99
C ASN A 10 -4.51 -19.64 7.05
N ALA A 11 -5.16 -20.77 7.30
CA ALA A 11 -6.31 -21.24 6.54
C ALA A 11 -7.65 -20.72 7.09
N MET A 12 -7.65 -19.79 8.05
CA MET A 12 -8.88 -19.37 8.75
C MET A 12 -9.97 -18.89 7.79
N TRP A 13 -9.62 -18.06 6.81
CA TRP A 13 -10.56 -17.56 5.80
C TRP A 13 -11.08 -18.67 4.88
N ASP A 14 -10.21 -19.58 4.45
CA ASP A 14 -10.61 -20.77 3.68
C ASP A 14 -11.55 -21.70 4.47
N ILE A 15 -11.28 -21.92 5.76
CA ILE A 15 -12.12 -22.71 6.65
C ILE A 15 -13.48 -22.03 6.83
N TRP A 16 -13.49 -20.71 7.00
CA TRP A 16 -14.72 -19.94 7.10
C TRP A 16 -15.53 -20.01 5.80
N TRP A 17 -14.92 -19.85 4.61
CA TRP A 17 -15.61 -19.98 3.32
C TRP A 17 -16.24 -21.37 3.14
N ARG A 18 -15.48 -22.41 3.47
CA ARG A 18 -15.97 -23.79 3.47
C ARG A 18 -17.18 -23.95 4.40
N TYR A 19 -17.11 -23.40 5.60
CA TYR A 19 -18.20 -23.45 6.57
C TYR A 19 -19.44 -22.70 6.05
N SER A 20 -19.27 -21.47 5.57
CA SER A 20 -20.36 -20.64 5.03
C SER A 20 -21.05 -21.31 3.84
N TYR A 21 -20.29 -21.95 2.94
CA TYR A 21 -20.85 -22.74 1.84
C TYR A 21 -21.72 -23.91 2.34
N VAL A 22 -21.29 -24.63 3.37
CA VAL A 22 -22.08 -25.72 3.98
C VAL A 22 -23.32 -25.15 4.68
N GLN A 23 -23.16 -24.08 5.45
CA GLN A 23 -24.24 -23.46 6.21
C GLN A 23 -25.35 -22.93 5.32
N LYS A 24 -25.03 -22.33 4.16
CA LYS A 24 -26.01 -21.87 3.16
C LYS A 24 -26.98 -22.98 2.69
N ARG A 25 -26.63 -24.26 2.90
CA ARG A 25 -27.41 -25.45 2.52
C ARG A 25 -28.12 -26.14 3.67
N LEU A 26 -27.88 -25.70 4.90
CA LEU A 26 -28.54 -26.23 6.09
C LEU A 26 -29.75 -25.36 6.45
N PRO A 27 -30.82 -25.93 7.05
CA PRO A 27 -31.92 -25.14 7.58
C PRO A 27 -31.46 -24.40 8.85
N GLY A 28 -31.75 -23.10 8.93
CA GLY A 28 -31.43 -22.26 10.10
C GLY A 28 -30.93 -20.86 9.72
N PRO A 29 -30.68 -19.99 10.71
CA PRO A 29 -30.09 -18.68 10.48
C PRO A 29 -28.68 -18.83 9.89
N ARG A 30 -28.33 -17.98 8.93
CA ARG A 30 -27.03 -17.96 8.26
C ARG A 30 -26.05 -17.08 9.05
N SER A 31 -24.76 -17.37 8.98
CA SER A 31 -23.73 -16.51 9.60
C SER A 31 -23.72 -15.11 8.98
N ASP A 32 -23.98 -15.04 7.68
CA ASP A 32 -24.18 -13.82 6.88
C ASP A 32 -25.33 -12.94 7.42
N ASP A 33 -26.31 -13.53 8.12
CA ASP A 33 -27.45 -12.82 8.71
C ASP A 33 -27.09 -12.10 10.03
N VAL A 34 -25.90 -12.40 10.60
CA VAL A 34 -25.51 -11.99 11.96
C VAL A 34 -24.30 -11.03 11.96
N ILE A 35 -23.38 -11.17 11.01
CA ILE A 35 -22.18 -10.33 10.90
C ILE A 35 -22.13 -9.79 9.47
N PRO A 36 -22.18 -8.45 9.26
CA PRO A 36 -21.97 -7.87 7.95
C PRO A 36 -20.65 -8.38 7.37
N LEU A 37 -20.74 -9.02 6.21
CA LEU A 37 -19.60 -9.55 5.49
C LEU A 37 -18.61 -8.42 5.18
N HIS A 38 -17.32 -8.72 5.24
CA HIS A 38 -16.22 -7.78 4.99
C HIS A 38 -16.47 -6.86 3.78
N HIS A 39 -16.17 -5.57 3.92
CA HIS A 39 -16.56 -4.56 2.93
C HIS A 39 -15.43 -3.60 2.49
N CYS A 40 -14.28 -4.10 2.02
CA CYS A 40 -13.18 -3.26 1.54
C CYS A 40 -13.54 -2.29 0.38
N SER A 41 -12.76 -1.23 0.17
CA SER A 41 -12.87 -0.38 -1.02
C SER A 41 -11.49 -0.15 -1.64
N ALA A 42 -11.40 -0.27 -2.97
CA ALA A 42 -10.14 -0.15 -3.68
C ALA A 42 -10.30 0.50 -5.06
N PHE A 43 -9.23 1.09 -5.56
CA PHE A 43 -9.16 1.60 -6.93
C PHE A 43 -7.75 1.49 -7.49
N VAL A 44 -7.66 1.52 -8.82
CA VAL A 44 -6.42 1.73 -9.56
C VAL A 44 -6.67 2.60 -10.79
N ALA A 45 -5.86 3.66 -10.94
CA ALA A 45 -5.89 4.60 -12.05
C ALA A 45 -4.54 4.59 -12.77
N THR A 46 -4.49 4.83 -14.08
CA THR A 46 -3.25 4.88 -14.86
C THR A 46 -3.40 5.74 -16.12
N GLY A 47 -2.29 6.10 -16.76
CA GLY A 47 -2.28 6.84 -18.02
C GLY A 47 -2.92 8.22 -17.88
N SER A 48 -3.81 8.59 -18.78
CA SER A 48 -4.46 9.91 -18.79
C SER A 48 -5.34 10.18 -17.56
N ALA A 49 -5.64 9.17 -16.74
CA ALA A 49 -6.38 9.35 -15.49
C ALA A 49 -5.54 10.00 -14.38
N THR A 50 -4.21 9.87 -14.42
CA THR A 50 -3.32 10.30 -13.33
C THR A 50 -2.51 11.54 -13.70
N GLU A 51 -2.03 12.25 -12.69
CA GLU A 51 -1.32 13.53 -12.85
C GLU A 51 0.01 13.40 -13.64
N ASP A 52 0.74 12.31 -13.42
CA ASP A 52 2.06 12.07 -14.02
C ASP A 52 2.06 10.95 -15.09
N GLY A 53 0.89 10.38 -15.39
CA GLY A 53 0.72 9.26 -16.31
C GLY A 53 1.08 7.89 -15.71
N GLY A 54 1.73 7.84 -14.54
CA GLY A 54 2.02 6.61 -13.81
C GLY A 54 0.80 6.14 -13.02
N PHE A 55 0.68 4.84 -12.76
CA PHE A 55 -0.47 4.36 -12.00
C PHE A 55 -0.50 4.92 -10.57
N VAL A 56 -1.71 5.03 -10.03
CA VAL A 56 -2.01 5.27 -8.61
C VAL A 56 -3.03 4.23 -8.17
N MET A 57 -2.73 3.51 -7.10
CA MET A 57 -3.57 2.45 -6.55
C MET A 57 -3.80 2.69 -5.07
N GLY A 58 -5.01 2.41 -4.58
CA GLY A 58 -5.31 2.49 -3.15
C GLY A 58 -6.36 1.48 -2.71
N GLN A 59 -6.31 1.10 -1.44
CA GLN A 59 -7.27 0.20 -0.81
C GLN A 59 -7.43 0.54 0.68
N ASN A 60 -8.64 0.37 1.20
CA ASN A 60 -8.91 0.34 2.64
C ASN A 60 -9.52 -1.00 3.04
N LEU A 61 -9.06 -1.52 4.17
CA LEU A 61 -9.58 -2.74 4.78
C LEU A 61 -10.81 -2.41 5.63
N TRP A 62 -11.87 -3.22 5.49
CA TRP A 62 -12.99 -3.17 6.42
C TRP A 62 -13.17 -4.47 7.18
N MET A 63 -13.23 -4.36 8.51
CA MET A 63 -13.35 -5.48 9.45
C MET A 63 -14.05 -5.00 10.72
N PRO A 64 -14.47 -5.94 11.60
CA PRO A 64 -14.85 -5.61 12.97
C PRO A 64 -13.69 -4.94 13.74
N TYR A 65 -13.98 -3.87 14.48
CA TYR A 65 -12.95 -3.05 15.13
C TYR A 65 -12.14 -3.76 16.21
N PHE A 66 -12.64 -4.85 16.79
CA PHE A 66 -11.86 -5.66 17.73
C PHE A 66 -10.67 -6.38 17.06
N LEU A 67 -10.66 -6.53 15.73
CA LEU A 67 -9.55 -7.13 14.99
C LEU A 67 -8.43 -6.15 14.67
N ILE A 68 -8.65 -4.84 14.81
CA ILE A 68 -7.68 -3.82 14.39
C ILE A 68 -6.25 -4.01 14.92
N PRO A 69 -5.99 -4.47 16.17
CA PRO A 69 -4.62 -4.61 16.66
C PRO A 69 -3.83 -5.69 15.89
N ALA A 70 -4.53 -6.69 15.34
CA ALA A 70 -3.91 -7.78 14.59
C ALA A 70 -3.54 -7.36 13.17
N HIS A 71 -4.21 -6.37 12.58
CA HIS A 71 -4.05 -5.97 11.18
C HIS A 71 -3.12 -4.76 10.96
N ALA A 72 -2.45 -4.29 12.02
CA ALA A 72 -1.58 -3.10 11.97
C ALA A 72 -0.09 -3.45 11.82
N VAL A 73 0.25 -4.39 10.93
CA VAL A 73 1.62 -4.89 10.76
C VAL A 73 2.00 -4.91 9.29
N PHE A 74 3.17 -4.37 8.96
CA PHE A 74 3.85 -4.61 7.68
C PHE A 74 5.01 -5.57 7.88
N ILE A 75 5.14 -6.54 6.99
CA ILE A 75 6.31 -7.41 6.93
C ILE A 75 6.98 -7.36 5.57
N ASP A 76 8.30 -7.43 5.62
CA ASP A 76 9.18 -7.44 4.48
C ASP A 76 9.95 -8.76 4.50
N ILE A 77 9.69 -9.58 3.49
CA ILE A 77 10.18 -10.95 3.40
C ILE A 77 11.03 -11.09 2.15
N THR A 78 12.27 -11.54 2.32
CA THR A 78 13.13 -12.05 1.24
C THR A 78 13.09 -13.57 1.26
N PRO A 79 12.26 -14.24 0.43
CA PRO A 79 12.23 -15.70 0.41
C PRO A 79 13.49 -16.26 -0.27
N PRO A 80 13.89 -17.51 0.03
CA PRO A 80 15.00 -18.16 -0.67
C PRO A 80 14.78 -18.37 -2.18
N LYS A 81 13.52 -18.32 -2.63
CA LYS A 81 13.09 -18.49 -4.03
C LYS A 81 11.91 -17.58 -4.33
N GLY A 82 11.89 -17.03 -5.53
CA GLY A 82 10.89 -16.04 -5.94
C GLY A 82 11.30 -14.63 -5.51
N HIS A 83 10.32 -13.73 -5.56
CA HIS A 83 10.42 -12.30 -5.35
C HIS A 83 10.36 -11.94 -3.86
N ARG A 84 11.09 -10.89 -3.47
CA ARG A 84 10.92 -10.23 -2.17
C ARG A 84 9.52 -9.62 -2.10
N ILE A 85 8.89 -9.62 -0.93
CA ILE A 85 7.52 -9.14 -0.73
C ILE A 85 7.47 -8.21 0.47
N LEU A 86 6.97 -6.99 0.25
CA LEU A 86 6.45 -6.12 1.29
C LEU A 86 4.93 -6.30 1.34
N MET A 87 4.37 -6.55 2.51
CA MET A 87 2.92 -6.70 2.63
C MET A 87 2.41 -6.24 3.99
N GLU A 88 1.19 -5.71 3.99
CA GLU A 88 0.40 -5.66 5.21
C GLU A 88 0.00 -7.08 5.60
N VAL A 89 -0.03 -7.37 6.89
CA VAL A 89 -0.30 -8.72 7.38
C VAL A 89 -1.10 -8.70 8.66
N THR A 90 -2.02 -9.66 8.76
CA THR A 90 -2.56 -10.06 10.05
C THR A 90 -1.47 -10.76 10.84
N ALA A 91 -1.14 -10.26 12.03
CA ALA A 91 -0.06 -10.76 12.87
C ALA A 91 -0.10 -12.29 12.99
N GLY A 92 1.01 -12.95 12.63
CA GLY A 92 1.14 -14.42 12.65
C GLY A 92 0.79 -15.13 11.34
N MET A 93 0.22 -14.44 10.35
CA MET A 93 -0.02 -15.00 9.02
C MET A 93 1.25 -14.93 8.14
N ILE A 94 1.41 -15.89 7.24
CA ILE A 94 2.49 -15.95 6.23
C ILE A 94 2.05 -15.39 4.87
N TRP A 95 0.87 -14.79 4.84
CA TRP A 95 0.22 -14.07 3.76
C TRP A 95 -0.54 -12.90 4.39
N SER A 96 -1.14 -12.00 3.61
CA SER A 96 -1.71 -10.77 4.15
C SER A 96 -2.98 -11.00 5.00
N GLY A 97 -3.94 -11.78 4.50
CA GLY A 97 -5.24 -12.01 5.14
C GLY A 97 -6.16 -10.78 5.21
N THR A 98 -5.80 -9.72 4.48
CA THR A 98 -6.41 -8.37 4.36
C THR A 98 -6.13 -7.77 2.96
N GLU A 99 -5.01 -8.23 2.38
CA GLU A 99 -4.51 -8.14 1.01
C GLU A 99 -4.04 -6.76 0.57
N TRP A 100 -2.80 -6.46 0.96
CA TRP A 100 -1.96 -5.45 0.32
C TRP A 100 -0.53 -5.99 0.17
N TYR A 101 -0.05 -6.09 -1.07
CA TYR A 101 1.27 -6.64 -1.40
C TYR A 101 2.00 -5.76 -2.40
N ILE A 102 3.33 -5.70 -2.27
CA ILE A 102 4.25 -5.19 -3.28
C ILE A 102 5.41 -6.19 -3.39
N ASN A 103 5.74 -6.64 -4.60
CA ASN A 103 6.91 -7.49 -4.82
C ASN A 103 8.04 -6.76 -5.57
N ASP A 104 9.27 -7.28 -5.48
CA ASP A 104 10.45 -6.66 -6.14
C ASP A 104 10.44 -6.79 -7.67
N ALA A 105 9.52 -7.57 -8.25
CA ALA A 105 9.24 -7.55 -9.69
C ALA A 105 8.39 -6.35 -10.13
N GLY A 106 7.89 -5.54 -9.18
CA GLY A 106 7.11 -4.33 -9.41
C GLY A 106 5.60 -4.53 -9.46
N LEU A 107 5.09 -5.68 -9.01
CA LEU A 107 3.65 -5.90 -8.87
C LEU A 107 3.13 -5.34 -7.55
N VAL A 108 2.05 -4.59 -7.61
CA VAL A 108 1.20 -4.23 -6.47
C VAL A 108 -0.09 -5.02 -6.57
N VAL A 109 -0.54 -5.61 -5.46
CA VAL A 109 -1.77 -6.40 -5.40
C VAL A 109 -2.60 -5.99 -4.19
N ALA A 110 -3.90 -5.78 -4.41
CA ALA A 110 -4.89 -5.65 -3.34
C ALA A 110 -6.16 -6.45 -3.68
N GLU A 111 -7.08 -6.55 -2.73
CA GLU A 111 -8.38 -7.18 -2.97
C GLU A 111 -9.57 -6.39 -2.42
N THR A 112 -10.75 -6.68 -2.95
CA THR A 112 -11.99 -6.54 -2.19
C THR A 112 -12.84 -7.81 -2.30
N THR A 113 -13.28 -8.32 -1.15
CA THR A 113 -13.92 -9.63 -1.07
C THR A 113 -15.32 -9.64 -1.66
N LEU A 114 -15.70 -10.70 -2.37
CA LEU A 114 -17.04 -10.92 -2.89
C LEU A 114 -17.82 -11.91 -2.02
N GLY A 115 -18.99 -12.33 -2.50
CA GLY A 115 -19.83 -13.31 -1.83
C GLY A 115 -19.26 -14.73 -1.80
N VAL A 116 -19.90 -15.58 -1.00
CA VAL A 116 -19.57 -17.02 -0.93
C VAL A 116 -20.29 -17.77 -2.06
N GLY A 117 -19.51 -18.29 -3.01
CA GLY A 117 -19.96 -19.16 -4.11
C GLY A 117 -19.76 -20.66 -3.84
N PRO A 118 -19.79 -21.50 -4.89
CA PRO A 118 -19.46 -22.92 -4.81
C PRO A 118 -18.08 -23.23 -4.20
N TYR A 119 -17.99 -24.21 -3.32
CA TYR A 119 -16.72 -24.67 -2.76
C TYR A 119 -16.25 -26.00 -3.38
N GLN A 120 -15.00 -26.03 -3.86
CA GLN A 120 -14.37 -27.23 -4.43
C GLN A 120 -13.41 -27.89 -3.42
N TRP A 121 -13.79 -29.07 -2.92
CA TRP A 121 -13.09 -29.77 -1.83
C TRP A 121 -11.63 -30.16 -2.13
N GLY A 122 -11.31 -30.44 -3.39
CA GLY A 122 -9.95 -30.78 -3.83
C GLY A 122 -9.14 -29.60 -4.38
N GLY A 123 -9.70 -28.40 -4.36
CA GLY A 123 -9.03 -27.21 -4.84
C GLY A 123 -7.93 -26.71 -3.89
N THR A 124 -7.04 -25.90 -4.44
CA THR A 124 -5.98 -25.21 -3.72
C THR A 124 -6.56 -24.03 -2.92
N PRO A 125 -6.31 -23.98 -1.60
CA PRO A 125 -6.71 -22.87 -0.73
C PRO A 125 -6.29 -21.49 -1.23
N SER A 126 -7.13 -20.49 -0.97
CA SER A 126 -6.92 -19.10 -1.39
C SER A 126 -5.58 -18.55 -0.88
N PHE A 127 -5.26 -18.78 0.41
CA PHE A 127 -4.02 -18.28 1.01
C PHE A 127 -2.76 -18.86 0.35
N ILE A 128 -2.82 -20.11 -0.14
CA ILE A 128 -1.72 -20.74 -0.86
C ILE A 128 -1.58 -20.10 -2.26
N ARG A 129 -2.70 -19.92 -2.97
CA ARG A 129 -2.72 -19.32 -4.32
C ARG A 129 -2.19 -17.89 -4.29
N ILE A 130 -2.74 -17.03 -3.44
CA ILE A 130 -2.31 -15.62 -3.36
C ILE A 130 -0.86 -15.52 -2.91
N ARG A 131 -0.43 -16.29 -1.91
CA ARG A 131 0.97 -16.30 -1.46
C ARG A 131 1.92 -16.74 -2.58
N LYS A 132 1.56 -17.78 -3.34
CA LYS A 132 2.33 -18.25 -4.51
C LYS A 132 2.35 -17.17 -5.60
N ALA A 133 1.23 -16.54 -5.89
CA ALA A 133 1.11 -15.53 -6.94
C ALA A 133 2.01 -14.32 -6.64
N VAL A 134 1.90 -13.72 -5.45
CA VAL A 134 2.72 -12.55 -5.09
C VAL A 134 4.21 -12.87 -4.99
N GLN A 135 4.55 -14.11 -4.61
CA GLN A 135 5.95 -14.54 -4.49
C GLN A 135 6.60 -14.92 -5.83
N TYR A 136 5.87 -15.44 -6.80
CA TYR A 136 6.48 -15.98 -8.02
C TYR A 136 6.09 -15.23 -9.30
N ALA A 137 5.01 -14.46 -9.30
CA ALA A 137 4.59 -13.72 -10.48
C ALA A 137 5.45 -12.48 -10.71
N SER A 138 5.87 -12.31 -11.96
CA SER A 138 6.60 -11.16 -12.46
C SER A 138 5.73 -10.29 -13.37
N SER A 139 4.49 -10.66 -13.66
CA SER A 139 3.56 -9.93 -14.51
C SER A 139 2.12 -10.17 -14.08
N ILE A 140 1.20 -9.33 -14.57
CA ILE A 140 -0.24 -9.52 -14.39
C ILE A 140 -0.68 -10.90 -14.93
N ASP A 141 -0.14 -11.34 -16.07
CA ASP A 141 -0.51 -12.62 -16.68
C ASP A 141 -0.06 -13.81 -15.84
N GLU A 142 1.15 -13.78 -15.28
CA GLU A 142 1.64 -14.82 -14.38
C GLU A 142 0.82 -14.84 -13.08
N PHE A 143 0.48 -13.67 -12.54
CA PHE A 143 -0.37 -13.56 -11.35
C PHE A 143 -1.74 -14.20 -11.61
N VAL A 144 -2.41 -13.82 -12.70
CA VAL A 144 -3.72 -14.36 -13.09
C VAL A 144 -3.63 -15.88 -13.31
N SER A 145 -2.60 -16.36 -14.03
CA SER A 145 -2.41 -17.79 -14.27
C SER A 145 -2.26 -18.59 -12.97
N ILE A 146 -1.52 -18.08 -11.98
CA ILE A 146 -1.36 -18.75 -10.69
C ILE A 146 -2.67 -18.71 -9.89
N MET A 147 -3.38 -17.58 -9.88
CA MET A 147 -4.62 -17.43 -9.13
C MET A 147 -5.76 -18.31 -9.66
N LEU A 148 -5.80 -18.57 -10.97
CA LEU A 148 -6.77 -19.45 -11.62
C LEU A 148 -6.42 -20.95 -11.49
N GLU A 149 -5.20 -21.28 -11.08
CA GLU A 149 -4.75 -22.67 -10.99
C GLU A 149 -5.46 -23.41 -9.84
N ASN A 150 -6.34 -24.36 -10.20
CA ASN A 150 -7.02 -25.28 -9.27
C ASN A 150 -7.65 -24.57 -8.07
N THR A 151 -8.47 -23.52 -8.29
CA THR A 151 -9.12 -22.81 -7.18
C THR A 151 -10.07 -23.72 -6.38
N ASN A 152 -10.12 -23.55 -5.06
CA ASN A 152 -11.16 -24.16 -4.22
C ASN A 152 -12.45 -23.32 -4.14
N GLY A 153 -12.47 -22.14 -4.79
CA GLY A 153 -13.56 -21.18 -4.73
C GLY A 153 -13.74 -20.50 -3.37
N ALA A 154 -12.77 -20.64 -2.46
CA ALA A 154 -12.72 -19.85 -1.25
C ALA A 154 -12.19 -18.44 -1.56
N TYR A 155 -12.67 -17.48 -0.77
CA TYR A 155 -12.21 -16.10 -0.81
C TYR A 155 -12.31 -15.52 -2.21
N SER A 156 -13.51 -15.66 -2.80
CA SER A 156 -13.87 -15.03 -4.06
C SER A 156 -13.75 -13.52 -3.90
N SER A 157 -13.04 -12.86 -4.82
CA SER A 157 -12.62 -11.47 -4.67
C SER A 157 -12.40 -10.82 -6.03
N ASP A 158 -12.48 -9.49 -6.05
CA ASP A 158 -11.78 -8.68 -7.02
C ASP A 158 -10.32 -8.54 -6.58
N TYR A 159 -9.37 -9.07 -7.34
CA TYR A 159 -7.94 -8.82 -7.14
C TYR A 159 -7.49 -7.69 -8.07
N LEU A 160 -7.13 -6.55 -7.49
CA LEU A 160 -6.57 -5.41 -8.21
C LEU A 160 -5.07 -5.61 -8.34
N ILE A 161 -4.53 -5.45 -9.55
CA ILE A 161 -3.10 -5.61 -9.84
C ILE A 161 -2.59 -4.39 -10.60
N ALA A 162 -1.43 -3.87 -10.22
CA ALA A 162 -0.69 -2.87 -10.99
C ALA A 162 0.75 -3.34 -11.24
N ASP A 163 1.25 -3.14 -12.46
CA ASP A 163 2.62 -3.50 -12.84
C ASP A 163 3.46 -2.24 -13.10
N ALA A 164 4.46 -2.00 -12.24
CA ALA A 164 5.33 -0.83 -12.34
C ALA A 164 6.22 -0.82 -13.57
N LYS A 165 6.48 -1.97 -14.21
CA LYS A 165 7.31 -2.03 -15.41
C LYS A 165 6.54 -1.57 -16.63
N THR A 166 5.30 -2.05 -16.78
CA THR A 166 4.47 -1.79 -17.97
C THR A 166 3.52 -0.61 -17.79
N ASN A 167 3.27 -0.17 -16.56
CA ASN A 167 2.21 0.79 -16.19
C ASN A 167 0.79 0.27 -16.48
N GLU A 168 0.66 -1.03 -16.73
CA GLU A 168 -0.62 -1.70 -16.89
C GLU A 168 -1.26 -1.98 -15.53
N VAL A 169 -2.59 -1.88 -15.49
CA VAL A 169 -3.40 -2.16 -14.30
C VAL A 169 -4.54 -3.09 -14.66
N ALA A 170 -5.00 -3.90 -13.71
CA ALA A 170 -6.05 -4.87 -13.92
C ALA A 170 -6.90 -5.11 -12.66
N ILE A 171 -8.11 -5.64 -12.87
CA ILE A 171 -8.94 -6.27 -11.85
C ILE A 171 -9.31 -7.66 -12.36
N LEU A 172 -8.82 -8.70 -11.67
CA LEU A 172 -9.29 -10.07 -11.83
C LEU A 172 -10.45 -10.28 -10.86
N GLU A 173 -11.66 -10.32 -11.39
CA GLU A 173 -12.83 -10.74 -10.63
C GLU A 173 -12.86 -12.28 -10.61
N LEU A 174 -12.65 -12.88 -9.44
CA LEU A 174 -12.50 -14.32 -9.29
C LEU A 174 -13.59 -14.87 -8.38
N GLY A 175 -14.54 -15.58 -8.99
CA GLY A 175 -15.51 -16.43 -8.31
C GLY A 175 -14.93 -17.81 -7.98
N SER A 176 -15.81 -18.80 -7.93
CA SER A 176 -15.47 -20.19 -7.62
C SER A 176 -15.06 -20.98 -8.85
N GLU A 177 -15.80 -20.83 -9.94
CA GLU A 177 -15.56 -21.41 -11.26
C GLU A 177 -15.57 -20.31 -12.34
N LYS A 178 -16.31 -19.22 -12.10
CA LYS A 178 -16.38 -18.06 -13.00
C LYS A 178 -15.33 -17.03 -12.66
N TRP A 179 -14.86 -16.33 -13.68
CA TRP A 179 -13.93 -15.22 -13.51
C TRP A 179 -14.00 -14.29 -14.72
N ALA A 180 -13.59 -13.04 -14.51
CA ALA A 180 -13.45 -12.05 -15.56
C ALA A 180 -12.22 -11.17 -15.30
N LEU A 181 -11.64 -10.60 -16.35
CA LEU A 181 -10.46 -9.73 -16.25
C LEU A 181 -10.72 -8.40 -16.97
N LYS A 182 -10.69 -7.30 -16.21
CA LYS A 182 -10.55 -5.95 -16.76
C LYS A 182 -9.09 -5.54 -16.68
N ARG A 183 -8.54 -4.99 -17.76
CA ARG A 183 -7.17 -4.45 -17.78
C ARG A 183 -7.07 -3.25 -18.69
N THR A 184 -6.20 -2.30 -18.33
CA THR A 184 -5.96 -1.09 -19.11
C THR A 184 -4.57 -0.51 -18.82
N SER A 185 -4.03 0.25 -19.76
CA SER A 185 -2.88 1.15 -19.54
C SER A 185 -3.29 2.63 -19.53
N ASP A 186 -4.59 2.90 -19.66
CA ASP A 186 -5.16 4.25 -19.65
C ASP A 186 -6.59 4.24 -19.09
N GLY A 187 -6.81 4.87 -17.93
CA GLY A 187 -8.13 4.97 -17.31
C GLY A 187 -8.15 4.60 -15.83
N PHE A 188 -9.32 4.15 -15.36
CA PHE A 188 -9.63 3.93 -13.96
C PHE A 188 -10.43 2.64 -13.77
N LEU A 189 -10.07 1.85 -12.77
CA LEU A 189 -10.80 0.65 -12.33
C LEU A 189 -11.07 0.78 -10.83
N GLY A 190 -12.33 0.63 -10.41
CA GLY A 190 -12.75 0.68 -9.01
C GLY A 190 -13.39 -0.63 -8.56
N SER A 191 -13.23 -0.96 -7.27
CA SER A 191 -13.76 -2.16 -6.65
C SER A 191 -14.24 -1.87 -5.21
N CYS A 192 -15.30 -2.57 -4.79
CA CYS A 192 -15.97 -2.32 -3.51
C CYS A 192 -16.92 -3.46 -3.13
N ASN A 193 -16.47 -4.73 -3.24
CA ASN A 193 -17.26 -5.93 -2.93
C ASN A 193 -18.53 -6.11 -3.79
N TYR A 194 -18.64 -5.39 -4.91
CA TYR A 194 -19.72 -5.52 -5.87
C TYR A 194 -19.24 -6.37 -7.03
N PRO A 195 -19.82 -7.58 -7.27
CA PRO A 195 -19.45 -8.39 -8.42
C PRO A 195 -19.93 -7.68 -9.69
N TRP A 196 -19.03 -7.25 -10.55
CA TRP A 196 -19.36 -6.47 -11.74
C TRP A 196 -19.56 -7.31 -13.00
N ASP A 197 -19.06 -8.54 -13.05
CA ASP A 197 -19.32 -9.49 -14.12
C ASP A 197 -20.62 -10.27 -13.82
N GLU A 198 -21.50 -10.34 -14.82
CA GLU A 198 -22.80 -10.98 -14.68
C GLU A 198 -22.67 -12.48 -14.35
N SER A 199 -21.66 -13.17 -14.91
CA SER A 199 -21.49 -14.61 -14.69
C SER A 199 -20.94 -14.93 -13.30
N VAL A 200 -20.06 -14.06 -12.76
CA VAL A 200 -19.59 -14.17 -11.39
C VAL A 200 -20.72 -13.83 -10.42
N ALA A 201 -21.47 -12.76 -10.67
CA ALA A 201 -22.62 -12.40 -9.84
C ALA A 201 -23.67 -13.52 -9.77
N GLU A 202 -24.00 -14.14 -10.91
CA GLU A 202 -24.90 -15.29 -10.98
C GLU A 202 -24.38 -16.48 -10.15
N GLU A 203 -23.10 -16.82 -10.28
CA GLU A 203 -22.47 -17.90 -9.50
C GLU A 203 -22.54 -17.66 -7.98
N LEU A 204 -22.34 -16.41 -7.56
CA LEU A 204 -22.37 -16.02 -6.15
C LEU A 204 -23.80 -15.83 -5.61
N GLY A 205 -24.82 -15.82 -6.48
CA GLY A 205 -26.20 -15.49 -6.13
C GLY A 205 -26.35 -14.03 -5.67
N ALA A 206 -25.50 -13.13 -6.19
CA ALA A 206 -25.48 -11.74 -5.81
C ALA A 206 -26.40 -10.90 -6.72
N PRO A 207 -27.24 -10.01 -6.17
CA PRO A 207 -28.02 -9.08 -6.99
C PRO A 207 -27.09 -8.13 -7.76
N GLN A 208 -27.59 -7.58 -8.87
CA GLN A 208 -26.90 -6.58 -9.67
C GLN A 208 -27.53 -5.19 -9.48
N GLY A 209 -26.76 -4.15 -9.75
CA GLY A 209 -27.21 -2.76 -9.68
C GLY A 209 -27.67 -2.36 -8.29
N TRP A 210 -28.68 -1.49 -8.23
CA TRP A 210 -29.18 -0.88 -6.99
C TRP A 210 -29.77 -1.86 -5.97
N GLU A 211 -30.03 -3.11 -6.34
CA GLU A 211 -30.44 -4.15 -5.40
C GLU A 211 -29.26 -4.68 -4.56
N HIS A 212 -28.01 -4.39 -4.95
CA HIS A 212 -26.82 -4.74 -4.20
C HIS A 212 -26.38 -3.61 -3.27
N SER A 213 -26.17 -3.91 -1.98
CA SER A 213 -25.82 -2.92 -0.94
C SER A 213 -24.54 -2.15 -1.21
N CYS A 214 -23.59 -2.75 -1.95
CA CYS A 214 -22.32 -2.13 -2.30
C CYS A 214 -22.35 -1.32 -3.61
N TYR A 215 -23.40 -1.43 -4.42
CA TYR A 215 -23.49 -0.72 -5.71
C TYR A 215 -23.40 0.83 -5.58
N PRO A 216 -23.90 1.47 -4.51
CA PRO A 216 -23.66 2.90 -4.27
C PRO A 216 -22.17 3.29 -4.32
N ARG A 217 -21.28 2.47 -3.73
CA ARG A 217 -19.84 2.68 -3.76
C ARG A 217 -19.26 2.52 -5.17
N TYR A 218 -19.80 1.58 -5.95
CA TYR A 218 -19.42 1.40 -7.36
C TYR A 218 -19.74 2.64 -8.20
N VAL A 219 -20.92 3.23 -8.00
CA VAL A 219 -21.31 4.51 -8.61
C VAL A 219 -20.39 5.63 -8.14
N ARG A 220 -20.06 5.67 -6.84
CA ARG A 220 -19.18 6.70 -6.28
C ARG A 220 -17.80 6.69 -6.91
N TRP A 221 -17.24 5.51 -7.18
CA TRP A 221 -15.96 5.39 -7.90
C TRP A 221 -15.99 6.06 -9.27
N GLN A 222 -17.09 5.90 -10.03
CA GLN A 222 -17.24 6.55 -11.35
C GLN A 222 -17.31 8.08 -11.22
N GLN A 223 -18.07 8.60 -10.25
CA GLN A 223 -18.16 10.05 -10.00
C GLN A 223 -16.80 10.66 -9.65
N LEU A 224 -15.99 9.97 -8.83
CA LEU A 224 -14.65 10.43 -8.48
C LEU A 224 -13.73 10.42 -9.71
N TYR A 225 -13.80 9.40 -10.55
CA TYR A 225 -13.04 9.37 -11.79
C TYR A 225 -13.44 10.52 -12.73
N GLU A 226 -14.74 10.73 -12.99
CA GLU A 226 -15.24 11.82 -13.83
C GLU A 226 -14.79 13.20 -13.32
N GLN A 227 -14.78 13.39 -12.00
CA GLN A 227 -14.40 14.66 -11.38
C GLN A 227 -12.89 14.93 -11.44
N TYR A 228 -12.05 13.90 -11.34
CA TYR A 228 -10.61 14.03 -11.11
C TYR A 228 -9.71 13.43 -12.21
N ALA A 229 -10.26 12.94 -13.32
CA ALA A 229 -9.48 12.45 -14.45
C ALA A 229 -8.37 13.44 -14.87
N GLY A 230 -7.16 12.91 -15.06
CA GLY A 230 -5.93 13.66 -15.36
C GLY A 230 -5.28 14.35 -14.17
N LYS A 231 -5.82 14.18 -12.95
CA LYS A 231 -5.30 14.80 -11.73
C LYS A 231 -5.02 13.80 -10.62
N ILE A 232 -5.42 12.53 -10.79
CA ILE A 232 -5.31 11.52 -9.73
C ILE A 232 -3.84 11.32 -9.36
N ASN A 233 -3.51 11.58 -8.10
CA ASN A 233 -2.22 11.35 -7.47
C ASN A 233 -2.43 10.70 -6.09
N CYS A 234 -1.35 10.38 -5.36
CA CYS A 234 -1.49 9.71 -4.05
C CYS A 234 -2.33 10.51 -3.05
N GLN A 235 -2.27 11.85 -3.06
CA GLN A 235 -3.04 12.68 -2.13
C GLN A 235 -4.55 12.59 -2.40
N LEU A 236 -4.95 12.63 -3.67
CA LEU A 236 -6.34 12.38 -4.05
C LEU A 236 -6.74 10.94 -3.75
N GLY A 237 -5.85 9.96 -3.96
CA GLY A 237 -6.08 8.58 -3.56
C GLY A 237 -6.39 8.43 -2.07
N MET A 238 -5.63 9.11 -1.21
CA MET A 238 -5.88 9.16 0.24
C MET A 238 -7.26 9.77 0.56
N ALA A 239 -7.63 10.84 -0.16
CA ALA A 239 -8.93 11.48 0.00
C ALA A 239 -10.09 10.59 -0.47
N PHE A 240 -9.93 9.86 -1.58
CA PHE A 240 -10.94 8.95 -2.10
C PHE A 240 -11.23 7.81 -1.13
N LEU A 241 -10.19 7.22 -0.53
CA LEU A 241 -10.37 6.17 0.48
C LEU A 241 -11.06 6.69 1.75
N GLY A 242 -11.01 8.00 2.02
CA GLY A 242 -11.70 8.69 3.10
C GLY A 242 -13.06 9.27 2.72
N ASP A 243 -13.59 8.98 1.53
CA ASP A 243 -14.79 9.64 1.00
C ASP A 243 -16.08 9.14 1.68
N HIS A 244 -16.95 10.09 2.01
CA HIS A 244 -18.21 9.89 2.71
C HIS A 244 -19.43 10.37 1.92
N TYR A 245 -19.32 10.53 0.60
CA TYR A 245 -20.48 10.90 -0.20
C TYR A 245 -21.34 9.66 -0.45
N ASP A 246 -22.52 9.63 0.15
CA ASP A 246 -23.51 8.57 -0.01
C ASP A 246 -24.32 8.85 -1.28
N THR A 247 -24.20 7.99 -2.28
CA THR A 247 -24.87 8.17 -3.58
C THR A 247 -26.36 7.80 -3.53
N VAL A 248 -26.85 7.16 -2.47
CA VAL A 248 -28.28 6.90 -2.26
C VAL A 248 -28.95 8.14 -1.70
N GLU A 249 -28.32 8.75 -0.70
CA GLU A 249 -28.84 9.92 0.02
C GLU A 249 -28.44 11.26 -0.61
N GLU A 250 -27.53 11.23 -1.59
CA GLU A 250 -26.97 12.39 -2.30
C GLU A 250 -26.39 13.46 -1.36
N ARG A 251 -25.75 13.01 -0.27
CA ARG A 251 -25.15 13.89 0.74
C ARG A 251 -23.95 13.25 1.42
N ILE A 252 -23.18 14.06 2.14
CA ILE A 252 -22.14 13.54 3.03
C ILE A 252 -22.81 12.83 4.20
N ASN A 253 -22.58 11.52 4.28
CA ASN A 253 -23.15 10.63 5.29
C ASN A 253 -22.19 9.46 5.55
N PRO A 254 -21.30 9.54 6.55
CA PRO A 254 -20.39 8.44 6.86
C PRO A 254 -21.18 7.21 7.34
N CYS A 255 -21.31 6.19 6.48
CA CYS A 255 -22.17 5.04 6.74
C CYS A 255 -21.63 3.77 6.04
N SER A 256 -22.44 2.72 5.92
CA SER A 256 -22.08 1.49 5.19
C SER A 256 -22.09 1.64 3.66
N HIS A 257 -22.67 2.69 3.10
CA HIS A 257 -22.75 2.93 1.65
C HIS A 257 -21.60 3.77 1.08
N THR A 258 -20.67 4.24 1.92
CA THR A 258 -19.57 5.13 1.53
C THR A 258 -18.25 4.40 1.35
N LEU A 259 -17.29 4.99 0.65
CA LEU A 259 -15.98 4.37 0.39
C LEU A 259 -15.12 4.22 1.66
N CYS A 260 -15.20 5.18 2.58
CA CYS A 260 -14.79 4.97 3.96
C CYS A 260 -16.01 4.52 4.76
N GLY A 261 -16.03 3.25 5.15
CA GLY A 261 -17.17 2.64 5.81
C GLY A 261 -17.23 2.96 7.29
N HIS A 262 -18.42 3.31 7.75
CA HIS A 262 -18.77 3.51 9.15
C HIS A 262 -20.06 2.76 9.47
N VAL A 263 -19.98 1.43 9.66
CA VAL A 263 -21.18 0.60 9.94
C VAL A 263 -21.73 0.93 11.33
N GLU A 264 -20.88 1.38 12.24
CA GLU A 264 -21.27 1.83 13.58
C GLU A 264 -22.28 2.98 13.52
N ASN A 265 -22.20 3.85 12.51
CA ASN A 265 -23.16 4.95 12.34
C ASN A 265 -24.51 4.48 11.76
N ALA A 266 -24.52 3.33 11.07
CA ALA A 266 -25.71 2.81 10.40
C ALA A 266 -26.50 1.83 11.29
N SER A 267 -25.82 0.94 12.00
CA SER A 267 -26.46 -0.11 12.82
C SER A 267 -25.98 -0.16 14.27
N GLY A 268 -25.00 0.67 14.65
CA GLY A 268 -24.32 0.56 15.95
C GLY A 268 -23.24 -0.52 15.98
N TYR A 269 -23.17 -1.46 15.04
CA TYR A 269 -22.15 -2.51 15.09
C TYR A 269 -20.75 -1.96 14.78
N PRO A 270 -19.74 -2.16 15.65
CA PRO A 270 -18.39 -1.59 15.49
C PRO A 270 -17.60 -2.29 14.38
N HIS A 271 -17.83 -1.84 13.15
CA HIS A 271 -17.28 -2.38 11.91
C HIS A 271 -17.16 -1.28 10.85
N GLY A 272 -16.13 -1.37 10.00
CA GLY A 272 -15.93 -0.39 8.94
C GLY A 272 -14.47 -0.32 8.56
N SER A 273 -14.09 0.78 7.91
CA SER A 273 -12.69 1.03 7.52
C SER A 273 -11.78 1.08 8.75
N MET A 274 -10.65 0.36 8.70
CA MET A 274 -9.68 0.32 9.80
C MET A 274 -8.28 0.78 9.42
N ASP A 275 -8.04 1.01 8.14
CA ASP A 275 -6.77 1.49 7.61
C ASP A 275 -6.97 2.22 6.28
N ALA A 276 -5.87 2.60 5.63
CA ALA A 276 -5.83 2.90 4.21
C ALA A 276 -4.40 2.76 3.67
N LYS A 277 -4.25 2.30 2.43
CA LYS A 277 -2.97 2.25 1.71
C LYS A 277 -3.09 2.89 0.34
N VAL A 278 -2.05 3.63 -0.08
CA VAL A 278 -1.96 4.24 -1.41
C VAL A 278 -0.53 4.18 -1.93
N VAL A 279 -0.38 3.83 -3.20
CA VAL A 279 0.92 3.74 -3.88
C VAL A 279 0.82 4.30 -5.28
N ASN A 280 1.88 4.94 -5.76
CA ASN A 280 2.05 5.25 -7.17
C ASN A 280 3.15 4.39 -7.80
N ARG A 281 3.26 4.44 -9.13
CA ARG A 281 4.25 3.68 -9.89
C ARG A 281 5.68 3.81 -9.37
N THR A 282 6.13 5.04 -9.07
CA THR A 282 7.51 5.29 -8.59
C THR A 282 7.76 4.68 -7.22
N MET A 283 6.79 4.78 -6.30
CA MET A 283 6.86 4.14 -4.99
C MET A 283 6.85 2.60 -5.12
N ALA A 284 5.99 2.04 -5.96
CA ALA A 284 5.92 0.60 -6.19
C ALA A 284 7.25 0.03 -6.72
N ALA A 285 7.91 0.74 -7.65
CA ALA A 285 9.23 0.36 -8.15
C ALA A 285 10.32 0.35 -7.06
N ARG A 286 10.10 1.07 -5.95
CA ARG A 286 10.98 1.09 -4.77
C ARG A 286 10.49 0.18 -3.64
N MET A 287 9.41 -0.58 -3.87
CA MET A 287 8.70 -1.34 -2.85
C MET A 287 8.27 -0.48 -1.66
N GLU A 288 7.60 0.63 -1.94
CA GLU A 288 7.10 1.57 -0.94
C GLU A 288 5.59 1.78 -1.08
N THR A 289 4.92 2.11 0.02
CA THR A 289 3.51 2.49 0.05
C THR A 289 3.27 3.55 1.11
N TRP A 290 2.30 4.43 0.89
CA TRP A 290 1.67 5.16 1.98
C TRP A 290 0.72 4.22 2.71
N ALA A 291 0.67 4.33 4.03
CA ALA A 291 -0.33 3.67 4.85
C ALA A 291 -0.77 4.55 6.02
N ARG A 292 -1.97 4.25 6.52
CA ARG A 292 -2.59 4.88 7.68
C ARG A 292 -3.25 3.82 8.54
N TYR A 293 -3.04 3.90 9.85
CA TYR A 293 -3.80 3.14 10.85
C TYR A 293 -5.07 3.91 11.24
N GLY A 294 -6.18 3.19 11.43
CA GLY A 294 -7.51 3.71 11.77
C GLY A 294 -8.31 4.11 10.53
N HIS A 295 -9.57 4.51 10.74
CA HIS A 295 -10.46 4.97 9.67
C HIS A 295 -9.73 5.82 8.61
N SER A 296 -9.93 5.48 7.33
CA SER A 296 -9.28 6.16 6.22
C SER A 296 -9.52 7.67 6.24
N CYS A 297 -10.73 8.11 6.61
CA CYS A 297 -11.12 9.52 6.74
C CYS A 297 -10.45 10.22 7.93
N GLY A 298 -10.06 9.47 8.96
CA GLY A 298 -9.39 9.97 10.15
C GLY A 298 -10.26 10.30 11.34
N GLN A 299 -11.56 10.05 11.24
CA GLN A 299 -12.44 10.12 12.39
C GLN A 299 -12.04 9.04 13.40
N PRO A 300 -12.03 9.33 14.71
CA PRO A 300 -11.76 8.31 15.72
C PRO A 300 -13.03 7.50 16.02
N PHE A 301 -12.85 6.24 16.37
CA PHE A 301 -13.85 5.46 17.10
C PHE A 301 -13.44 5.39 18.57
N LEU A 302 -14.33 5.82 19.47
CA LEU A 302 -14.10 5.86 20.91
C LEU A 302 -15.00 4.85 21.60
N LYS A 303 -14.44 3.78 22.17
CA LYS A 303 -15.21 2.65 22.67
C LYS A 303 -16.15 3.03 23.81
N GLU A 304 -15.72 3.95 24.67
CA GLU A 304 -16.51 4.38 25.84
C GLU A 304 -17.65 5.32 25.46
N VAL A 305 -17.54 6.01 24.33
CA VAL A 305 -18.63 6.83 23.78
C VAL A 305 -19.63 5.89 23.12
N HIS A 306 -19.13 5.01 22.26
CA HIS A 306 -19.94 4.02 21.55
C HIS A 306 -20.70 3.10 22.50
N ALA A 307 -20.07 2.56 23.55
CA ALA A 307 -20.72 1.68 24.53
C ALA A 307 -21.84 2.35 25.34
N LYS A 308 -21.86 3.70 25.44
CA LYS A 308 -22.97 4.43 26.08
C LYS A 308 -24.19 4.52 25.19
N GLU A 309 -23.97 4.63 23.87
CA GLU A 309 -25.03 4.72 22.86
C GLU A 309 -25.52 3.32 22.44
N HIS A 310 -24.61 2.35 22.42
CA HIS A 310 -24.81 0.97 21.98
C HIS A 310 -24.27 -0.05 23.00
N PRO A 311 -24.88 -0.16 24.20
CA PRO A 311 -24.42 -1.08 25.24
C PRO A 311 -24.41 -2.55 24.83
N GLU A 312 -25.24 -2.94 23.85
CA GLU A 312 -25.26 -4.29 23.25
C GLU A 312 -23.98 -4.66 22.50
N TYR A 313 -23.18 -3.66 22.10
CA TYR A 313 -21.93 -3.83 21.38
C TYR A 313 -20.70 -3.43 22.20
N ALA A 314 -20.84 -3.34 23.53
CA ALA A 314 -19.74 -3.08 24.46
C ALA A 314 -18.82 -4.31 24.64
N PHE A 315 -18.23 -4.80 23.56
CA PHE A 315 -17.37 -5.99 23.60
C PHE A 315 -16.09 -5.70 24.39
N PRO A 316 -15.61 -6.65 25.23
CA PRO A 316 -14.47 -6.44 26.10
C PRO A 316 -13.16 -6.17 25.33
N ASP A 317 -13.05 -6.71 24.12
CA ASP A 317 -11.84 -6.63 23.29
C ASP A 317 -11.82 -5.40 22.38
N LEU A 318 -12.86 -4.55 22.40
CA LEU A 318 -12.83 -3.29 21.67
C LEU A 318 -11.82 -2.31 22.28
N ILE A 319 -11.12 -1.62 21.39
CA ILE A 319 -10.19 -0.55 21.73
C ILE A 319 -10.60 0.74 21.03
N ASP A 320 -10.12 1.87 21.54
CA ASP A 320 -10.21 3.13 20.79
C ASP A 320 -9.38 3.01 19.51
N MET A 321 -10.01 3.30 18.37
CA MET A 321 -9.33 3.39 17.09
C MET A 321 -9.05 4.87 16.81
N ILE A 322 -7.83 5.29 17.12
CA ILE A 322 -7.35 6.65 16.87
C ILE A 322 -6.52 6.64 15.59
N ALA A 323 -7.04 7.29 14.55
CA ALA A 323 -6.37 7.31 13.27
C ALA A 323 -5.02 8.04 13.35
N ARG A 324 -3.97 7.42 12.83
CA ARG A 324 -2.62 8.02 12.80
C ARG A 324 -2.43 8.88 11.54
N PRO A 325 -1.43 9.77 11.51
CA PRO A 325 -1.02 10.42 10.28
C PRO A 325 -0.61 9.38 9.23
N TRP A 326 -0.79 9.71 7.96
CA TRP A 326 -0.22 8.93 6.86
C TRP A 326 1.30 8.88 7.00
N THR A 327 1.88 7.69 6.83
CA THR A 327 3.32 7.46 6.81
C THR A 327 3.69 6.50 5.69
N THR A 328 4.95 6.52 5.27
CA THR A 328 5.46 5.55 4.30
C THR A 328 5.92 4.29 5.01
N PHE A 329 5.67 3.15 4.38
CA PHE A 329 6.31 1.87 4.65
C PHE A 329 7.05 1.44 3.39
N GLY A 330 8.19 0.77 3.56
CA GLY A 330 8.98 0.30 2.43
C GLY A 330 9.86 -0.88 2.80
N ALA A 331 10.41 -1.53 1.79
CA ALA A 331 11.43 -2.56 2.00
C ALA A 331 12.63 -1.99 2.78
N VAL A 332 13.19 -2.76 3.71
CA VAL A 332 14.28 -2.36 4.60
C VAL A 332 15.53 -3.19 4.40
N ASP A 333 16.71 -2.59 4.39
CA ASP A 333 17.97 -3.30 4.31
C ASP A 333 18.89 -2.99 5.50
N ARG A 334 19.90 -3.84 5.69
CA ARG A 334 20.93 -3.62 6.69
C ARG A 334 21.86 -2.50 6.22
N PHE A 335 22.09 -1.55 7.11
CA PHE A 335 23.04 -0.47 6.89
C PHE A 335 24.15 -0.53 7.92
N SER A 336 25.39 -0.27 7.50
CA SER A 336 26.47 0.01 8.44
C SER A 336 27.48 0.99 7.86
N VAL A 337 28.09 1.76 8.74
CA VAL A 337 29.18 2.68 8.41
C VAL A 337 30.33 2.46 9.36
N THR A 338 31.55 2.50 8.85
CA THR A 338 32.78 2.56 9.63
C THR A 338 33.35 3.96 9.52
N ALA A 339 33.42 4.68 10.64
CA ALA A 339 34.09 5.97 10.71
C ALA A 339 35.56 5.76 11.06
N VAL A 340 36.45 6.32 10.24
CA VAL A 340 37.89 6.29 10.46
C VAL A 340 38.49 7.70 10.41
N GLY A 341 39.55 7.92 11.17
CA GLY A 341 40.31 9.18 11.13
C GLY A 341 41.26 9.26 9.94
N SER A 342 42.11 10.28 9.94
CA SER A 342 42.97 10.60 8.79
C SER A 342 43.99 9.49 8.48
N GLU A 343 44.43 8.75 9.50
CA GLU A 343 45.38 7.62 9.38
C GLU A 343 44.68 6.25 9.23
N GLY A 344 43.34 6.23 9.22
CA GLY A 344 42.54 5.01 9.09
C GLY A 344 42.23 4.32 10.43
N GLU A 345 42.54 4.95 11.55
CA GLU A 345 42.19 4.52 12.88
C GLU A 345 40.67 4.61 13.12
N PRO A 346 40.05 3.64 13.80
CA PRO A 346 38.61 3.66 14.06
C PRO A 346 38.22 4.80 15.01
N LEU A 347 37.12 5.48 14.70
CA LEU A 347 36.59 6.57 15.53
C LEU A 347 35.38 6.09 16.32
N GLU A 348 35.55 5.91 17.63
CA GLU A 348 34.49 5.54 18.57
C GLU A 348 33.66 6.77 19.00
N GLY A 349 32.36 6.57 19.26
CA GLY A 349 31.48 7.61 19.78
C GLY A 349 31.05 8.67 18.77
N MET A 350 31.23 8.41 17.47
CA MET A 350 30.74 9.28 16.40
C MET A 350 29.23 9.12 16.25
N GLU A 351 28.51 10.24 16.21
CA GLU A 351 27.09 10.26 15.87
C GLU A 351 26.92 10.06 14.37
N VAL A 352 26.15 9.05 14.01
CA VAL A 352 25.80 8.74 12.62
C VAL A 352 24.32 8.99 12.45
N VAL A 353 23.98 9.90 11.54
CA VAL A 353 22.60 10.27 11.23
C VAL A 353 22.31 10.02 9.76
N LEU A 354 21.29 9.22 9.47
CA LEU A 354 20.73 9.08 8.12
C LEU A 354 19.41 9.82 8.04
N LYS A 355 19.31 10.84 7.19
CA LYS A 355 18.08 11.59 6.94
C LYS A 355 17.56 11.25 5.55
N SER A 356 16.35 10.69 5.46
CA SER A 356 15.74 10.35 4.17
C SER A 356 15.49 11.61 3.33
N LEU A 357 15.73 11.54 2.02
CA LEU A 357 15.41 12.63 1.09
C LEU A 357 13.92 12.69 0.71
N TYR A 358 13.19 11.59 0.93
CA TYR A 358 11.81 11.41 0.46
C TYR A 358 10.77 11.29 1.57
N THR A 359 11.22 11.00 2.79
CA THR A 359 10.36 10.74 3.94
C THR A 359 10.85 11.52 5.16
N ASN A 360 10.06 11.55 6.24
CA ASN A 360 10.49 12.15 7.50
C ASN A 360 11.33 11.20 8.36
N LEU A 361 11.76 10.05 7.82
CA LEU A 361 12.55 9.07 8.56
C LEU A 361 13.98 9.58 8.81
N THR A 362 14.40 9.48 10.07
CA THR A 362 15.77 9.74 10.50
C THR A 362 16.25 8.59 11.36
N TYR A 363 17.42 8.04 11.04
CA TYR A 363 18.06 6.97 11.82
C TYR A 363 19.26 7.54 12.56
N HIS A 364 19.30 7.37 13.87
CA HIS A 364 20.43 7.76 14.71
C HIS A 364 21.18 6.50 15.17
N MET A 365 22.49 6.50 15.03
CA MET A 365 23.38 5.45 15.49
C MET A 365 24.64 6.06 16.13
N LEU A 366 25.37 5.25 16.89
CA LEU A 366 26.68 5.60 17.44
C LEU A 366 27.71 4.57 17.00
N THR A 367 28.92 5.02 16.68
CA THR A 367 30.03 4.11 16.41
C THR A 367 30.55 3.49 17.71
N GLY A 368 30.75 2.17 17.72
CA GLY A 368 31.43 1.48 18.82
C GLY A 368 32.95 1.57 18.73
N SER A 369 33.66 0.84 19.59
CA SER A 369 35.13 0.81 19.68
C SER A 369 35.86 0.43 18.38
N GLY A 370 35.22 -0.31 17.49
CA GLY A 370 35.73 -0.61 16.14
C GLY A 370 35.44 0.46 15.09
N GLY A 371 34.93 1.64 15.49
CA GLY A 371 34.53 2.72 14.58
C GLY A 371 33.25 2.44 13.80
N ARG A 372 32.57 1.31 14.07
CA ARG A 372 31.42 0.85 13.30
C ARG A 372 30.10 1.21 13.98
N ALA A 373 29.19 1.81 13.22
CA ALA A 373 27.77 1.92 13.53
C ALA A 373 26.97 1.02 12.58
N HIS A 374 25.86 0.47 13.06
CA HIS A 374 24.99 -0.36 12.25
C HIS A 374 23.52 -0.15 12.61
N HIS A 375 22.65 -0.30 11.61
CA HIS A 375 21.21 -0.35 11.78
C HIS A 375 20.65 -1.58 11.05
N PRO A 376 19.86 -2.44 11.72
CA PRO A 376 19.43 -3.71 11.14
C PRO A 376 18.35 -3.56 10.06
N ALA A 377 17.64 -2.42 10.02
CA ALA A 377 16.53 -2.18 9.10
C ALA A 377 16.41 -0.68 8.75
N VAL A 378 17.03 -0.26 7.65
CA VAL A 378 16.89 1.08 7.07
C VAL A 378 16.06 0.96 5.80
N GLN A 379 14.97 1.72 5.69
CA GLN A 379 14.14 1.73 4.47
C GLN A 379 15.00 2.03 3.23
N ARG A 380 14.78 1.32 2.13
CA ARG A 380 15.45 1.59 0.87
C ARG A 380 15.20 3.02 0.43
N GLY A 381 16.19 3.64 -0.21
CA GLY A 381 16.03 4.98 -0.74
C GLY A 381 17.30 5.81 -0.66
N GLU A 382 17.15 7.11 -0.86
CA GLU A 382 18.26 8.06 -0.84
C GLU A 382 18.27 8.85 0.46
N TYR A 383 19.48 9.05 0.99
CA TYR A 383 19.73 9.63 2.30
C TYR A 383 20.85 10.67 2.24
N ILE A 384 20.77 11.63 3.15
CA ILE A 384 21.93 12.39 3.60
C ILE A 384 22.51 11.62 4.79
N LEU A 385 23.74 11.14 4.64
CA LEU A 385 24.54 10.59 5.73
C LEU A 385 25.34 11.73 6.36
N GLU A 386 25.17 11.93 7.66
CA GLU A 386 25.99 12.81 8.47
C GLU A 386 26.72 11.98 9.52
N VAL A 387 28.04 12.12 9.62
CA VAL A 387 28.83 11.53 10.69
C VAL A 387 29.58 12.64 11.41
N GLU A 388 29.26 12.84 12.69
CA GLU A 388 29.72 13.97 13.49
C GLU A 388 30.36 13.51 14.80
N GLY A 389 31.44 14.19 15.19
CA GLY A 389 32.08 14.00 16.48
C GLY A 389 33.23 14.99 16.70
N PRO A 390 34.01 14.82 17.78
CA PRO A 390 35.02 15.80 18.19
C PRO A 390 36.09 16.09 17.13
N CYS A 391 36.36 15.13 16.24
CA CYS A 391 37.35 15.23 15.18
C CYS A 391 36.85 15.86 13.88
N GLY A 392 35.54 16.10 13.72
CA GLY A 392 34.99 16.75 12.52
C GLY A 392 33.59 16.25 12.14
N VAL A 393 33.11 16.74 11.00
CA VAL A 393 31.82 16.39 10.41
C VAL A 393 32.05 15.91 8.98
N HIS A 394 31.49 14.75 8.63
CA HIS A 394 31.39 14.24 7.28
C HIS A 394 29.92 14.28 6.83
N ARG A 395 29.68 14.70 5.58
CA ARG A 395 28.34 14.67 4.97
C ARG A 395 28.42 14.19 3.53
N GLU A 396 27.61 13.20 3.18
CA GLU A 396 27.51 12.70 1.80
C GLU A 396 26.08 12.24 1.46
N PHE A 397 25.76 12.24 0.17
CA PHE A 397 24.53 11.65 -0.34
C PHE A 397 24.77 10.17 -0.62
N ILE A 398 23.89 9.32 -0.12
CA ILE A 398 24.01 7.87 -0.29
C ILE A 398 22.68 7.26 -0.74
N THR A 399 22.78 6.10 -1.36
CA THR A 399 21.63 5.23 -1.64
C THR A 399 21.75 4.00 -0.75
N VAL A 400 20.68 3.66 -0.03
CA VAL A 400 20.56 2.40 0.71
C VAL A 400 19.74 1.44 -0.14
N GLU A 401 20.41 0.41 -0.66
CA GLU A 401 19.81 -0.67 -1.43
C GLU A 401 20.63 -1.95 -1.21
N GLY A 402 19.98 -3.01 -0.72
CA GLY A 402 20.67 -4.22 -0.28
C GLY A 402 21.55 -3.97 0.96
N GLU A 403 22.40 -4.94 1.30
CA GLU A 403 23.33 -4.80 2.42
C GLU A 403 24.38 -3.72 2.11
N THR A 404 24.20 -2.55 2.72
CA THR A 404 25.01 -1.36 2.44
C THR A 404 26.07 -1.20 3.53
N HIS A 405 27.34 -1.17 3.14
CA HIS A 405 28.47 -0.88 4.02
C HIS A 405 29.33 0.25 3.46
N LEU A 406 29.53 1.30 4.27
CA LEU A 406 30.37 2.45 3.91
C LEU A 406 31.54 2.59 4.86
N THR A 407 32.66 3.11 4.37
CA THR A 407 33.77 3.57 5.21
C THR A 407 33.97 5.05 4.95
N VAL A 408 33.72 5.87 5.97
CA VAL A 408 33.84 7.33 5.88
C VAL A 408 35.09 7.78 6.61
N ARG A 409 35.90 8.60 5.93
CA ARG A 409 37.08 9.21 6.53
C ARG A 409 36.72 10.60 7.06
N ILE A 410 37.02 10.84 8.32
CA ILE A 410 36.76 12.11 9.01
C ILE A 410 38.10 12.79 9.26
N SER A 411 38.36 13.86 8.52
CA SER A 411 39.51 14.73 8.74
C SER A 411 39.11 15.95 9.55
N SER A 412 40.04 16.44 10.36
CA SER A 412 39.84 17.70 11.07
C SER A 412 39.72 18.87 10.07
N PRO A 413 38.96 19.94 10.40
CA PRO A 413 38.86 21.11 9.54
C PRO A 413 40.21 21.78 9.19
N GLU A 414 41.29 21.46 9.91
CA GLU A 414 42.61 22.06 9.70
C GLU A 414 43.43 21.43 8.57
N GLU A 415 43.11 20.20 8.14
CA GLU A 415 43.86 19.48 7.09
C GLU A 415 43.37 19.81 5.66
N GLY A 416 42.29 20.58 5.53
CA GLY A 416 41.63 20.91 4.25
C GLY A 416 41.97 22.27 3.64
N ARG A 417 43.04 22.97 4.06
CA ARG A 417 43.50 24.18 3.35
C ARG A 417 44.19 23.81 2.04
N LEU A 418 43.41 23.66 0.97
CA LEU A 418 43.92 23.84 -0.39
C LEU A 418 44.53 25.25 -0.53
N PRO A 419 45.71 25.41 -1.14
CA PRO A 419 46.29 26.71 -1.41
C PRO A 419 45.51 27.37 -2.56
N GLY A 420 44.69 28.37 -2.23
CA GLY A 420 44.10 29.27 -3.22
C GLY A 420 42.57 29.33 -3.17
N ARG A 421 42.06 30.43 -2.61
CA ARG A 421 40.69 30.91 -2.82
C ARG A 421 40.37 30.94 -4.32
N ILE A 422 39.54 30.03 -4.81
CA ILE A 422 38.70 30.35 -5.97
C ILE A 422 37.52 31.13 -5.42
N LEU A 423 37.55 32.44 -5.67
CA LEU A 423 36.59 33.42 -5.19
C LEU A 423 35.13 33.01 -5.51
N PRO A 424 34.15 33.33 -4.63
CA PRO A 424 32.72 33.04 -4.81
C PRO A 424 32.11 33.59 -6.11
N TRP A 425 32.80 34.50 -6.80
CA TRP A 425 32.41 35.03 -8.11
C TRP A 425 32.46 33.98 -9.23
N VAL A 426 33.29 32.93 -9.16
CA VAL A 426 33.37 31.90 -10.22
C VAL A 426 32.14 30.97 -10.19
N ALA A 427 31.66 30.61 -8.99
CA ALA A 427 30.42 29.85 -8.84
C ALA A 427 29.19 30.68 -9.27
N ALA A 428 29.18 31.98 -8.94
CA ALA A 428 28.15 32.91 -9.43
C ALA A 428 28.20 33.06 -10.96
N LEU A 429 29.39 33.11 -11.57
CA LEU A 429 29.55 33.19 -13.03
C LEU A 429 29.03 31.93 -13.74
N LEU A 430 29.30 30.74 -13.17
CA LEU A 430 28.81 29.47 -13.70
C LEU A 430 27.28 29.36 -13.60
N LEU A 431 26.68 29.80 -12.50
CA LEU A 431 25.22 29.85 -12.35
C LEU A 431 24.57 30.83 -13.34
N VAL A 432 25.19 31.98 -13.60
CA VAL A 432 24.71 32.94 -14.61
C VAL A 432 24.85 32.39 -16.03
N ILE A 433 25.93 31.70 -16.35
CA ILE A 433 26.13 31.08 -17.68
C ILE A 433 25.13 29.94 -17.91
N VAL A 434 24.90 29.07 -16.92
CA VAL A 434 23.90 27.99 -17.02
C VAL A 434 22.48 28.58 -17.16
N SER A 435 22.18 29.65 -16.42
CA SER A 435 20.89 30.35 -16.52
C SER A 435 20.67 31.02 -17.89
N LEU A 436 21.72 31.61 -18.48
CA LEU A 436 21.67 32.19 -19.81
C LEU A 436 21.50 31.13 -20.91
N PHE A 437 22.09 29.95 -20.77
CA PHE A 437 21.86 28.83 -21.69
C PHE A 437 20.45 28.24 -21.56
N ALA A 438 19.91 28.13 -20.34
CA ALA A 438 18.53 27.70 -20.11
C ALA A 438 17.51 28.70 -20.68
N PHE A 439 17.77 30.01 -20.56
CA PHE A 439 16.90 31.04 -21.14
C PHE A 439 16.94 31.08 -22.68
N LYS A 440 18.12 30.88 -23.29
CA LYS A 440 18.25 30.85 -24.76
C LYS A 440 17.53 29.64 -25.38
N LYS A 441 17.51 28.49 -24.70
CA LYS A 441 16.80 27.27 -25.15
C LYS A 441 15.28 27.46 -25.13
N LYS A 442 14.74 28.23 -24.17
CA LYS A 442 13.29 28.53 -24.07
C LYS A 442 12.80 29.51 -25.15
N TYR A 443 13.64 30.42 -25.64
CA TYR A 443 13.29 31.40 -26.67
C TYR A 443 13.39 30.87 -28.12
N ILE A 444 14.19 29.83 -28.37
CA ILE A 444 14.36 29.25 -29.71
C ILE A 444 13.20 28.29 -30.07
N ILE A 445 12.51 27.73 -29.08
CA ILE A 445 11.40 26.77 -29.29
C ILE A 445 10.02 27.48 -29.41
N GLY A 446 9.96 28.79 -29.13
CA GLY A 446 8.70 29.56 -29.08
C GLY A 446 8.25 30.29 -30.36
N ARG A 447 8.87 30.07 -31.52
CA ARG A 447 8.44 30.69 -32.79
C ARG A 447 8.49 29.70 -33.94
N PHE A 448 7.40 28.98 -34.19
CA PHE A 448 6.93 28.64 -35.55
C PHE A 448 5.53 27.99 -35.44
N HIS A 449 4.50 28.81 -35.61
CA HIS A 449 3.17 28.37 -36.07
C HIS A 449 2.63 29.45 -37.01
N PRO A 450 2.68 29.26 -38.33
CA PRO A 450 1.86 30.02 -39.25
C PRO A 450 0.54 29.30 -39.48
N SER A 451 -0.53 29.97 -39.08
CA SER A 451 -1.89 29.80 -39.56
C SER A 451 -1.97 29.78 -41.10
N ARG A 452 -2.80 28.88 -41.67
CA ARG A 452 -3.64 29.07 -42.88
C ARG A 452 -4.47 27.79 -43.08
N GLN A 453 -5.80 27.84 -42.90
CA GLN A 453 -6.79 28.02 -43.98
C GLN A 453 -6.56 27.12 -45.20
N ARG A 454 -7.27 25.99 -45.27
CA ARG A 454 -8.36 25.72 -46.22
C ARG A 454 -9.24 24.59 -45.70
#